data_AF-X1RCT4-F1
#
_entry.id   AF-X1RCT4-F1
#
_cell.length_a   1.000
_cell.length_b   1.000
_cell.length_c   1.000
_cell.angle_alpha   90.00
_cell.angle_beta   90.00
_cell.angle_gamma   90.00
#
_symmetry.space_group_name_H-M   'P 1'
#
loop_
_entity.id
_entity.type
_entity.pdbx_description
1 polymer ?
#
loop_
_entity_poly.entity_id
_entity_poly.type
_entity_poly.pdbx_seq_one_letter_code
_entity_poly.pdbx_strand_id
1 'polypeptide(L)'
;MTEGPETIEYKGRVVGKAAGCQITVVEDSEGKKHFECTCQSKEARDELAAIFDQEAILRVNPKVVLEEPAPEPAPEPAPPAA
;
A
#
# COMPACT_ATOMS: atom_id res chain seq x y z
N MET A 1 21.46 8.11 -5.05
CA MET A 1 20.13 8.50 -5.56
C MET A 1 19.19 8.41 -4.36
N THR A 2 18.51 9.50 -4.02
CA THR A 2 17.75 9.59 -2.77
C THR A 2 16.45 8.79 -2.91
N GLU A 3 16.42 7.58 -2.37
CA GLU A 3 15.19 6.79 -2.21
C GLU A 3 14.28 7.53 -1.22
N GLY A 4 13.34 8.29 -1.78
CA GLY A 4 12.16 8.72 -1.03
C GLY A 4 11.22 7.53 -0.80
N PRO A 5 10.37 7.57 0.23
CA PRO A 5 9.48 6.45 0.56
C PRO A 5 8.56 6.11 -0.64
N GLU A 6 8.41 4.81 -0.92
CA GLU A 6 7.60 4.25 -2.03
C GLU A 6 6.10 4.61 -1.92
N THR A 7 5.65 5.08 -0.76
CA THR A 7 4.28 5.52 -0.51
C THR A 7 4.30 6.70 0.45
N ILE A 8 3.62 7.80 0.10
CA ILE A 8 3.50 8.98 0.96
C ILE A 8 2.03 9.11 1.33
N GLU A 9 1.71 9.06 2.62
CA GLU A 9 0.37 9.42 3.08
C GLU A 9 0.24 10.95 3.03
N TYR A 10 -0.59 11.47 2.13
CA TYR A 10 -0.88 12.91 2.07
C TYR A 10 -2.35 13.15 2.35
N LYS A 11 -2.64 13.84 3.47
CA LYS A 11 -4.01 14.19 3.90
C LYS A 11 -4.94 12.97 4.02
N GLY A 12 -4.43 11.84 4.49
CA GLY A 12 -5.21 10.60 4.66
C GLY A 12 -5.52 9.85 3.36
N ARG A 13 -4.83 10.17 2.26
CA ARG A 13 -4.93 9.47 0.97
C ARG A 13 -3.61 8.77 0.66
N VAL A 14 -3.70 7.50 0.26
CA VAL A 14 -2.56 6.70 -0.17
C VAL A 14 -2.12 7.20 -1.55
N VAL A 15 -0.88 7.70 -1.62
CA VAL A 15 -0.29 8.22 -2.86
C VAL A 15 0.79 7.24 -3.33
N GLY A 16 0.55 6.63 -4.50
CA GLY A 16 1.53 5.78 -5.18
C GLY A 16 2.31 6.58 -6.22
N LYS A 17 3.48 6.09 -6.62
CA LYS A 17 4.25 6.63 -7.76
C LYS A 17 4.52 5.53 -8.76
N ALA A 18 4.24 5.77 -10.04
CA ALA A 18 4.53 4.83 -11.13
C ALA A 18 4.90 5.60 -12.41
N ALA A 19 5.88 5.12 -13.17
CA ALA A 19 6.33 5.71 -14.43
C ALA A 19 6.58 7.25 -14.36
N GLY A 20 7.10 7.75 -13.23
CA GLY A 20 7.31 9.19 -13.04
C GLY A 20 6.05 10.02 -12.77
N CYS A 21 4.88 9.39 -12.63
CA CYS A 21 3.61 10.00 -12.25
C CYS A 21 3.25 9.72 -10.79
N GLN A 22 2.58 10.68 -10.17
CA GLN A 22 1.96 10.53 -8.86
C GLN A 22 0.50 10.12 -9.04
N ILE A 23 0.10 9.01 -8.42
CA ILE A 23 -1.25 8.45 -8.50
C ILE A 23 -1.97 8.68 -7.17
N THR A 24 -3.16 9.25 -7.24
CA THR A 24 -4.02 9.53 -6.10
C THR A 24 -5.40 8.92 -6.30
N VAL A 25 -5.97 8.35 -5.24
CA VAL A 25 -7.37 7.92 -5.25
C VAL A 25 -8.25 9.09 -4.81
N VAL A 26 -9.23 9.42 -5.63
CA VAL A 26 -10.24 10.44 -5.36
C VAL A 26 -11.64 9.82 -5.43
N GLU A 27 -12.57 10.43 -4.72
CA GLU A 27 -13.97 10.01 -4.68
C GLU A 27 -14.81 11.13 -5.30
N ASP A 28 -15.71 10.78 -6.21
CA ASP A 28 -16.62 11.73 -6.83
C ASP A 28 -17.84 12.03 -5.94
N SER A 29 -18.69 12.95 -6.38
CA SER A 29 -19.91 13.33 -5.66
C SER A 29 -20.95 12.20 -5.53
N GLU A 30 -20.81 11.11 -6.28
CA GLU A 30 -21.64 9.91 -6.18
C GLU A 30 -21.03 8.82 -5.28
N GLY A 31 -19.83 9.06 -4.73
CA GLY A 31 -19.10 8.08 -3.90
C GLY A 31 -18.28 7.06 -4.68
N LYS A 32 -18.10 7.21 -6.01
CA LYS A 32 -17.28 6.28 -6.80
C LYS A 32 -15.82 6.72 -6.72
N LYS A 33 -14.93 5.74 -6.53
CA LYS A 33 -13.48 5.96 -6.44
C LYS A 33 -12.81 5.79 -7.80
N HIS A 34 -11.95 6.74 -8.16
CA HIS A 34 -11.13 6.66 -9.36
C HIS A 34 -9.68 7.09 -9.08
N PHE A 35 -8.77 6.67 -9.96
CA PHE A 35 -7.37 7.06 -9.90
C PHE A 35 -7.15 8.31 -10.74
N GLU A 36 -6.62 9.37 -10.12
CA GLU A 36 -6.10 10.53 -10.82
C GLU A 36 -4.56 10.49 -10.81
N CYS A 37 -3.97 10.84 -11.95
CA CYS A 37 -2.52 10.77 -12.14
C CYS A 37 -1.97 12.15 -12.53
N THR A 38 -0.96 12.62 -11.79
CA THR A 38 -0.20 13.83 -12.14
C THR A 38 1.21 13.43 -12.59
N CYS A 39 1.54 13.63 -13.86
CA CYS A 39 2.81 13.22 -14.47
C CYS A 39 3.79 14.39 -14.61
N GLN A 40 5.08 14.11 -14.44
CA GLN A 40 6.14 15.13 -14.53
C GLN A 40 6.50 15.52 -15.97
N SER A 41 6.22 14.66 -16.94
CA SER A 41 6.53 14.88 -18.37
C SER A 41 5.54 14.16 -19.29
N LYS A 42 5.60 14.51 -20.59
CA LYS A 42 4.81 13.83 -21.62
C LYS A 42 5.24 12.37 -21.77
N GLU A 43 6.55 12.09 -21.76
CA GLU A 43 7.07 10.73 -21.83
C GLU A 43 6.56 9.87 -20.66
N ALA A 44 6.59 10.39 -19.43
CA ALA A 44 6.04 9.72 -18.24
C ALA A 44 4.55 9.39 -18.40
N ARG A 45 3.77 10.32 -18.98
CA ARG A 45 2.34 10.10 -19.23
C ARG A 45 2.10 9.03 -20.29
N ASP A 46 2.85 9.08 -21.40
CA ASP A 46 2.68 8.13 -22.50
C ASP A 46 3.13 6.72 -22.06
N GLU A 47 4.18 6.60 -21.23
CA GLU A 47 4.60 5.35 -20.59
C GLU A 47 3.53 4.82 -19.62
N LEU A 48 3.00 5.67 -18.73
CA LEU A 48 1.92 5.28 -17.82
C LEU A 48 0.68 4.80 -18.59
N ALA A 49 0.30 5.47 -19.67
CA ALA A 49 -0.80 5.05 -20.53
C ALA A 49 -0.54 3.68 -21.18
N ALA A 50 0.69 3.44 -21.65
CA ALA A 50 1.06 2.15 -22.22
C ALA A 50 0.98 1.02 -21.18
N ILE A 51 1.37 1.27 -19.92
CA ILE A 51 1.23 0.31 -18.81
C ILE A 51 -0.24 -0.07 -18.59
N PHE A 52 -1.16 0.89 -18.65
CA PHE A 52 -2.59 0.60 -18.49
C PHE A 52 -3.21 -0.11 -19.70
N ASP A 53 -2.73 0.16 -20.92
CA ASP A 53 -3.23 -0.43 -22.16
C ASP A 53 -2.76 -1.89 -22.36
N GLN A 54 -1.53 -2.22 -21.95
CA GLN A 54 -0.91 -3.53 -22.14
C GLN A 54 -1.29 -4.61 -21.12
N GLU A 55 -2.21 -4.33 -20.18
CA GLU A 55 -2.57 -5.13 -18.98
C GLU A 55 -1.83 -4.69 -17.71
N ALA A 56 -2.29 -3.60 -17.10
CA ALA A 56 -2.01 -3.34 -15.70
C ALA A 56 -2.69 -4.40 -14.82
N ILE A 57 -1.96 -5.45 -14.43
CA ILE A 57 -2.49 -6.50 -13.55
C ILE A 57 -2.59 -5.97 -12.11
N LEU A 58 -3.80 -5.64 -11.67
CA LEU A 58 -4.06 -5.30 -10.27
C LEU A 58 -4.04 -6.58 -9.41
N ARG A 59 -2.91 -6.87 -8.77
CA ARG A 59 -2.81 -7.95 -7.77
C ARG A 59 -3.04 -7.40 -6.36
N VAL A 60 -4.16 -7.77 -5.76
CA VAL A 60 -4.46 -7.46 -4.36
C VAL A 60 -4.03 -8.64 -3.50
N ASN A 61 -2.90 -8.49 -2.79
CA ASN A 61 -2.46 -9.48 -1.80
C ASN A 61 -2.97 -9.04 -0.41
N PRO A 62 -3.83 -9.82 0.26
CA PRO A 62 -4.22 -9.52 1.62
C PRO A 62 -2.99 -9.64 2.52
N LYS A 63 -2.70 -8.60 3.30
CA LYS A 63 -1.70 -8.66 4.37
C LYS A 63 -2.31 -9.54 5.47
N VAL A 64 -1.99 -10.82 5.48
CA VAL A 64 -2.34 -11.71 6.59
C VAL A 64 -1.42 -11.30 7.75
N VAL A 65 -1.95 -10.53 8.69
CA VAL A 65 -1.30 -10.32 9.98
C VAL A 65 -1.53 -11.61 10.76
N LEU A 66 -0.57 -12.52 10.71
CA LEU A 66 -0.55 -13.67 11.60
C LEU A 66 -0.30 -13.13 13.01
N GLU A 67 -1.35 -13.06 13.82
CA GLU A 67 -1.23 -12.76 15.24
C GLU A 67 -0.33 -13.85 15.84
N GLU A 68 0.86 -13.48 16.32
CA GLU A 68 1.75 -14.42 17.01
C GLU A 68 0.96 -15.01 18.21
N PRO A 69 0.87 -16.34 18.34
CA PRO A 69 0.17 -16.94 19.47
C PRO A 69 0.82 -16.45 20.76
N ALA A 70 0.01 -15.92 21.67
CA ALA A 70 0.47 -15.45 22.97
C ALA A 70 1.30 -16.57 23.64
N PRO A 71 2.48 -16.25 24.21
CA PRO A 71 3.31 -17.25 24.86
C PRO A 71 2.50 -17.93 25.98
N GLU A 72 2.49 -19.27 25.98
CA GLU A 72 1.84 -20.05 27.03
C GLU A 72 2.41 -19.64 28.40
N PRO A 73 1.55 -19.44 29.42
CA PRO A 73 2.02 -19.09 30.75
C PRO A 73 2.94 -20.19 31.29
N ALA A 74 4.13 -19.80 31.75
CA ALA A 74 5.07 -20.71 32.37
C ALA A 74 4.41 -21.42 33.57
N PRO A 75 4.63 -22.73 33.76
CA PRO A 75 4.02 -23.47 34.86
C PRO A 75 4.44 -22.89 36.21
N GLU A 76 3.46 -22.69 37.11
CA GLU A 76 3.69 -22.22 38.47
C GLU A 76 4.67 -23.16 39.21
N PRO A 77 5.62 -22.62 40.00
CA PRO A 77 6.55 -23.43 40.75
C PRO A 77 5.79 -24.25 41.80
N ALA A 78 6.03 -25.56 41.80
CA ALA A 78 5.44 -26.50 42.75
C ALA A 78 5.71 -26.05 44.20
N PRO A 79 4.73 -26.20 45.12
CA PRO A 79 4.90 -25.79 46.50
C PRO A 79 6.07 -26.56 47.15
N PRO A 80 6.81 -25.93 48.06
CA PRO A 80 7.97 -26.56 48.69
C PRO A 80 7.51 -27.80 49.47
N ALA A 81 8.18 -28.92 49.21
CA ALA A 81 7.96 -30.15 49.96
C ALA A 81 8.31 -29.93 51.43
N ALA A 82 7.36 -30.26 52.31
CA ALA A 82 7.48 -30.21 53.77
C ALA A 82 8.19 -31.45 54.34
#